data_AF-A0A2D8WC34-F1
#
_entry.id   AF-A0A2D8WC34-F1
#
_cell.length_a   1.000
_cell.length_b   1.000
_cell.length_c   1.000
_cell.angle_alpha   90.00
_cell.angle_beta   90.00
_cell.angle_gamma   90.00
#
_symmetry.space_group_name_H-M   'P 1'
#
loop_
_entity.id
_entity.type
_entity.pdbx_description
1 polymer ?
#
loop_
_entity_poly.entity_id
_entity_poly.type
_entity_poly.pdbx_seq_one_letter_code
_entity_poly.pdbx_strand_id
1 'polypeptide(L)'
;MKLPGARLTASSIILVCLMSCGTDPDSLLEVTVPSGSTLTEVADTLVNRGLLGARAPFKLYARIRGDDRRIKSGRYELQKGSRWRDILEKLTKGEVMTIPMTVPEGFRLLQIAPRISEVTGVTQDSVLSVINNSDHLASLEIPGPNAEGYLFPDTYRFAPGVSVESVLKAMTDRYHSTWSEARRVQLEELDMTENELVTMASIIQAEARHNGEMPRISSVYHNRLREGWLLQADPTVLFALGGPRSRLLYAAIDSVADHPYNTYSQPGLPP
;
A
#
# COMPACT_ATOMS: atom_id res chain seq x y z
N MET A 1 -80.88 -12.04 -4.98
CA MET A 1 -80.61 -13.50 -4.96
C MET A 1 -79.41 -13.75 -5.88
N LYS A 2 -78.28 -14.19 -5.29
CA LYS A 2 -77.07 -14.83 -5.88
C LYS A 2 -76.37 -14.21 -7.13
N LEU A 3 -75.12 -13.76 -6.89
CA LEU A 3 -73.97 -13.78 -7.81
C LEU A 3 -73.68 -15.22 -8.33
N PRO A 4 -73.00 -15.42 -9.48
CA PRO A 4 -71.52 -15.35 -9.60
C PRO A 4 -71.07 -14.71 -10.94
N GLY A 5 -69.86 -14.23 -11.19
CA GLY A 5 -68.54 -14.41 -10.59
C GLY A 5 -67.53 -14.34 -11.75
N ALA A 6 -66.99 -13.15 -12.02
CA ALA A 6 -66.00 -12.95 -13.09
C ALA A 6 -64.60 -12.77 -12.48
N ARG A 7 -63.73 -13.74 -12.74
CA ARG A 7 -62.30 -13.71 -12.43
C ARG A 7 -61.61 -12.86 -13.50
N LEU A 8 -60.98 -11.74 -13.14
CA LEU A 8 -59.96 -11.10 -13.97
C LEU A 8 -58.57 -11.55 -13.51
N THR A 9 -57.88 -12.24 -14.42
CA THR A 9 -56.52 -12.73 -14.29
C THR A 9 -55.52 -11.57 -14.40
N ALA A 10 -54.56 -11.53 -13.47
CA ALA A 10 -53.42 -10.63 -13.49
C ALA A 10 -52.54 -10.89 -14.72
N SER A 11 -52.35 -9.87 -15.55
CA SER A 11 -51.39 -9.89 -16.66
C SER A 11 -50.01 -9.52 -16.09
N SER A 12 -49.13 -10.52 -15.98
CA SER A 12 -47.73 -10.29 -15.63
C SER A 12 -46.96 -9.86 -16.87
N ILE A 13 -46.48 -8.62 -16.85
CA ILE A 13 -45.50 -8.10 -17.79
C ILE A 13 -44.17 -8.80 -17.49
N ILE A 14 -43.78 -9.75 -18.34
CA ILE A 14 -42.47 -10.38 -18.33
C ILE A 14 -41.50 -9.42 -19.03
N LEU A 15 -40.60 -8.81 -18.25
CA LEU A 15 -39.49 -8.02 -18.75
C LEU A 15 -38.34 -8.95 -19.18
N VAL A 16 -38.18 -8.98 -20.51
CA VAL A 16 -37.02 -9.36 -21.34
C VAL A 16 -35.70 -9.65 -20.62
N CYS A 17 -35.12 -10.81 -20.91
CA CYS A 17 -33.67 -10.99 -21.07
C CYS A 17 -33.43 -11.73 -22.39
N LEU A 18 -33.28 -10.96 -23.47
CA LEU A 18 -32.71 -11.47 -24.72
C LEU A 18 -31.28 -11.89 -24.39
N MET A 19 -31.04 -13.21 -24.33
CA MET A 19 -29.70 -13.77 -24.39
C MET A 19 -29.12 -13.48 -25.77
N SER A 20 -28.50 -12.30 -25.89
CA SER A 20 -27.57 -12.03 -26.97
C SER A 20 -26.31 -12.85 -26.68
N CYS A 21 -26.22 -14.02 -27.28
CA CYS A 21 -24.99 -14.81 -27.34
C CYS A 21 -24.05 -14.14 -28.34
N GLY A 22 -23.49 -12.99 -27.96
CA GLY A 22 -22.39 -12.33 -28.63
C GLY A 22 -21.11 -12.70 -27.90
N THR A 23 -20.40 -13.74 -28.35
CA THR A 23 -19.04 -13.97 -27.86
C THR A 23 -18.10 -13.01 -28.56
N ASP A 24 -17.92 -11.81 -28.00
CA ASP A 24 -16.89 -10.91 -28.47
C ASP A 24 -15.52 -11.58 -28.30
N PRO A 25 -14.74 -11.78 -29.39
CA PRO A 25 -13.43 -12.41 -29.34
C PRO A 25 -12.43 -11.63 -28.47
N ASP A 26 -12.70 -10.35 -28.20
CA ASP A 26 -11.86 -9.44 -27.41
C ASP A 26 -12.36 -9.20 -25.98
N SER A 27 -13.31 -10.02 -25.50
CA SER A 27 -13.78 -9.91 -24.11
C SER A 27 -12.67 -10.24 -23.11
N LEU A 28 -12.36 -9.29 -22.22
CA LEU A 28 -11.53 -9.49 -21.04
C LEU A 28 -12.33 -10.22 -19.96
N LEU A 29 -11.79 -11.31 -19.45
CA LEU A 29 -12.42 -12.15 -18.44
C LEU A 29 -11.54 -12.19 -17.18
N GLU A 30 -12.18 -11.90 -16.05
CA GLU A 30 -11.53 -11.98 -14.76
C GLU A 30 -11.51 -13.43 -14.24
N VAL A 31 -10.33 -13.93 -13.90
CA VAL A 31 -10.12 -15.28 -13.36
C VAL A 31 -9.36 -15.20 -12.04
N THR A 32 -9.93 -15.77 -10.99
CA THR A 32 -9.27 -15.91 -9.69
C THR A 32 -8.58 -17.27 -9.61
N VAL A 33 -7.29 -17.26 -9.31
CA VAL A 33 -6.49 -18.45 -8.99
C VAL A 33 -6.22 -18.45 -7.48
N PRO A 34 -6.87 -19.32 -6.69
CA PRO A 34 -6.60 -19.43 -5.26
C PRO A 34 -5.15 -19.83 -4.94
N SER A 35 -4.69 -19.48 -3.74
CA SER A 35 -3.40 -19.93 -3.24
C SER A 35 -3.37 -21.45 -3.06
N GLY A 36 -2.29 -22.09 -3.54
CA GLY A 36 -2.13 -23.54 -3.50
C GLY A 36 -2.82 -24.30 -4.64
N SER A 37 -3.49 -23.60 -5.57
CA SER A 37 -4.17 -24.26 -6.69
C SER A 37 -3.22 -25.06 -7.58
N THR A 38 -3.66 -26.24 -7.97
CA THR A 38 -2.91 -27.09 -8.90
C THR A 38 -3.09 -26.62 -10.35
N LEU A 39 -2.14 -26.92 -11.24
CA LEU A 39 -2.29 -26.68 -12.68
C LEU A 39 -3.60 -27.29 -13.25
N THR A 40 -4.08 -28.38 -12.65
CA THR A 40 -5.35 -29.01 -13.07
C THR A 40 -6.53 -28.11 -12.75
N GLU A 41 -6.63 -27.61 -11.52
CA GLU A 41 -7.73 -26.73 -11.09
C GLU A 41 -7.73 -25.41 -11.86
N VAL A 42 -6.55 -24.86 -12.13
CA VAL A 42 -6.39 -23.65 -12.96
C VAL A 42 -6.87 -23.94 -14.37
N ALA A 43 -6.45 -25.05 -15.00
CA ALA A 43 -6.88 -25.41 -16.34
C ALA A 43 -8.40 -25.66 -16.42
N ASP A 44 -8.99 -26.33 -15.42
CA ASP A 44 -10.43 -26.55 -15.35
C ASP A 44 -11.18 -25.21 -15.24
N THR A 45 -10.69 -24.28 -14.41
CA THR A 45 -11.26 -22.93 -14.28
C THR A 45 -11.22 -22.18 -15.62
N LEU A 46 -10.08 -22.22 -16.32
CA LEU A 46 -9.91 -21.56 -17.61
C LEU A 46 -10.81 -22.14 -18.71
N VAL A 47 -11.03 -23.46 -18.72
CA VAL A 47 -11.99 -24.11 -19.64
C VAL A 47 -13.42 -23.67 -19.33
N ASN A 48 -13.81 -23.68 -18.06
CA ASN A 48 -15.15 -23.27 -17.63
C ASN A 48 -15.46 -21.80 -17.96
N ARG A 49 -14.45 -20.94 -17.96
CA ARG A 49 -14.56 -19.53 -18.39
C ARG A 49 -14.45 -19.34 -19.90
N GLY A 50 -14.27 -20.40 -20.69
CA GLY A 50 -14.16 -20.34 -22.15
C GLY A 50 -12.86 -19.71 -22.66
N LEU A 51 -11.82 -19.65 -21.83
CA LEU A 51 -10.48 -19.18 -22.19
C LEU A 51 -9.62 -20.29 -22.82
N LEU A 52 -9.94 -21.54 -22.54
CA LEU A 52 -9.31 -22.72 -23.12
C LEU A 52 -10.36 -23.66 -23.73
N GLY A 53 -10.05 -24.27 -24.86
CA GLY A 53 -10.91 -25.29 -25.47
C GLY A 53 -10.87 -26.64 -24.74
N ALA A 54 -9.72 -27.02 -24.16
CA ALA A 54 -9.58 -28.27 -23.42
C ALA A 54 -8.43 -28.21 -22.40
N ARG A 55 -8.60 -28.89 -21.26
CA ARG A 55 -7.62 -28.92 -20.17
C ARG A 55 -6.35 -29.72 -20.49
N ALA A 56 -6.49 -30.90 -21.10
CA ALA A 56 -5.40 -31.84 -21.30
C ALA A 56 -4.24 -31.30 -22.15
N PRO A 57 -4.48 -30.68 -23.32
CA PRO A 57 -3.39 -30.18 -24.16
C PRO A 57 -2.71 -28.95 -23.55
N PHE A 58 -3.45 -28.08 -22.85
CA PHE A 58 -2.86 -26.95 -22.11
C PHE A 58 -1.94 -27.44 -20.98
N LYS A 59 -2.37 -28.47 -20.23
CA LYS A 59 -1.52 -29.08 -19.18
C LYS A 59 -0.25 -29.71 -19.75
N LEU A 60 -0.38 -30.41 -20.88
CA LEU A 60 0.78 -30.99 -21.57
C LEU A 60 1.74 -29.88 -22.02
N TYR A 61 1.22 -28.80 -22.61
CA TYR A 61 2.00 -27.64 -23.02
C TYR A 61 2.76 -27.01 -21.84
N ALA A 62 2.09 -26.76 -20.71
CA ALA A 62 2.72 -26.20 -19.50
C ALA A 62 3.82 -27.10 -18.94
N ARG A 63 3.64 -28.43 -18.96
CA ARG A 63 4.66 -29.41 -18.55
C ARG A 63 5.87 -29.44 -19.49
N ILE A 64 5.64 -29.43 -20.80
CA ILE A 64 6.74 -29.40 -21.80
C ILE A 64 7.59 -28.13 -21.63
N ARG A 65 6.95 -27.01 -21.24
CA ARG A 65 7.62 -25.75 -20.94
C ARG A 65 8.33 -25.71 -19.58
N GLY A 66 8.07 -26.68 -18.69
CA GLY A 66 8.61 -26.70 -17.32
C GLY A 66 7.97 -25.69 -16.38
N ASP A 67 6.80 -25.16 -16.74
CA ASP A 67 6.12 -24.07 -16.03
C ASP A 67 4.93 -24.56 -15.18
N ASP A 68 4.70 -25.88 -15.12
CA ASP A 68 3.55 -26.51 -14.48
C ASP A 68 3.45 -26.28 -12.96
N ARG A 69 4.57 -25.95 -12.32
CA ARG A 69 4.67 -25.64 -10.88
C ARG A 69 4.93 -24.15 -10.58
N ARG A 70 4.98 -23.31 -11.60
CA ARG A 70 5.37 -21.89 -11.47
C ARG A 70 4.20 -20.92 -11.47
N ILE A 71 2.98 -21.44 -11.64
CA ILE A 71 1.75 -20.63 -11.63
C ILE A 71 1.60 -19.94 -10.28
N LYS A 72 1.37 -18.63 -10.32
CA LYS A 72 1.14 -17.79 -9.15
C LYS A 72 -0.36 -17.66 -8.88
N SER A 73 -0.74 -17.57 -7.61
CA SER A 73 -2.10 -17.25 -7.23
C SER A 73 -2.39 -15.75 -7.40
N GLY A 74 -3.68 -15.42 -7.56
CA GLY A 74 -4.16 -14.05 -7.68
C GLY A 74 -5.32 -13.90 -8.67
N ARG A 75 -5.80 -12.67 -8.82
CA ARG A 75 -6.85 -12.30 -9.79
C ARG A 75 -6.19 -11.87 -11.09
N TYR A 76 -6.55 -12.49 -12.20
CA TYR A 76 -5.98 -12.22 -13.51
C TYR A 76 -7.04 -11.70 -14.45
N GLU A 77 -6.64 -10.78 -15.33
CA GLU A 77 -7.44 -10.36 -16.46
C GLU A 77 -6.90 -11.02 -17.74
N LEU A 78 -7.69 -11.93 -18.30
CA LEU A 78 -7.32 -12.75 -19.45
C LEU A 78 -8.27 -12.47 -20.60
N GLN A 79 -7.72 -12.14 -21.76
CA GLN A 79 -8.50 -11.91 -22.97
C GLN A 79 -8.91 -13.24 -23.60
N LYS A 80 -10.18 -13.36 -23.98
CA LYS A 80 -10.67 -14.51 -24.74
C LYS A 80 -9.90 -14.65 -26.06
N GLY A 81 -9.66 -15.89 -26.49
CA GLY A 81 -8.87 -16.14 -27.71
C GLY A 81 -7.34 -15.93 -27.58
N SER A 82 -6.83 -15.53 -26.41
CA SER A 82 -5.38 -15.44 -26.15
C SER A 82 -4.67 -16.76 -26.43
N ARG A 83 -3.43 -16.70 -26.92
CA ARG A 83 -2.62 -17.90 -27.15
C ARG A 83 -2.25 -18.54 -25.82
N TRP A 84 -2.09 -19.86 -25.78
CA TRP A 84 -1.72 -20.60 -24.56
C TRP A 84 -0.40 -20.11 -23.96
N ARG A 85 0.55 -19.69 -24.80
CA ARG A 85 1.80 -19.08 -24.35
C ARG A 85 1.55 -17.84 -23.51
N ASP A 86 0.72 -16.92 -24.01
CA ASP A 86 0.51 -15.62 -23.38
C ASP A 86 -0.29 -15.78 -22.06
N ILE A 87 -1.25 -16.71 -22.02
CA ILE A 87 -1.97 -17.09 -20.79
C ILE A 87 -1.00 -17.68 -19.76
N LEU A 88 -0.18 -18.66 -20.18
CA LEU A 88 0.76 -19.32 -19.28
C LEU A 88 1.83 -18.36 -18.78
N GLU A 89 2.31 -17.44 -19.62
CA GLU A 89 3.28 -16.42 -19.25
C GLU A 89 2.71 -15.45 -18.20
N LYS A 90 1.47 -14.95 -18.39
CA LYS A 90 0.79 -14.13 -17.38
C LYS A 90 0.66 -14.85 -16.03
N LEU A 91 0.23 -16.11 -16.06
CA LEU A 91 0.04 -16.93 -14.86
C LEU A 91 1.36 -17.26 -14.13
N THR A 92 2.45 -17.45 -14.87
CA THR A 92 3.77 -17.83 -14.31
C THR A 92 4.56 -16.62 -13.82
N LYS A 93 4.45 -15.48 -14.52
CA LYS A 93 5.00 -14.19 -14.06
C LYS A 93 4.21 -13.60 -12.90
N GLY A 94 2.95 -14.00 -12.72
CA GLY A 94 2.09 -13.42 -11.70
C GLY A 94 1.64 -12.01 -12.08
N GLU A 95 1.35 -11.76 -13.35
CA GLU A 95 0.78 -10.50 -13.85
C GLU A 95 -0.70 -10.38 -13.43
N VAL A 96 -0.92 -10.32 -12.12
CA VAL A 96 -2.22 -10.18 -11.49
C VAL A 96 -2.73 -8.75 -11.59
N MET A 97 -4.05 -8.58 -11.52
CA MET A 97 -4.67 -7.27 -11.38
C MET A 97 -4.16 -6.60 -10.11
N THR A 98 -3.71 -5.37 -10.25
CA THR A 98 -3.24 -4.55 -9.13
C THR A 98 -3.97 -3.22 -9.08
N ILE A 99 -4.20 -2.76 -7.86
CA ILE A 99 -4.73 -1.43 -7.56
C ILE A 99 -3.62 -0.53 -7.03
N PRO A 100 -3.62 0.77 -7.39
CA PRO A 100 -2.62 1.70 -6.90
C PRO A 100 -2.90 2.08 -5.44
N MET A 101 -1.83 2.21 -4.65
CA MET A 101 -1.84 2.80 -3.31
C MET A 101 -0.81 3.93 -3.28
N THR A 102 -1.28 5.17 -3.28
CA THR A 102 -0.39 6.35 -3.22
C THR A 102 -0.24 6.84 -1.79
N VAL A 103 1.00 7.01 -1.35
CA VAL A 103 1.36 7.62 -0.08
C VAL A 103 2.12 8.92 -0.36
N PRO A 104 1.52 10.09 -0.11
CA PRO A 104 2.20 11.37 -0.26
C PRO A 104 3.27 11.59 0.82
N GLU A 105 4.22 12.48 0.53
CA GLU A 105 5.21 12.94 1.51
C GLU A 105 4.55 13.65 2.70
N GLY A 106 5.19 13.59 3.88
CA GLY A 106 4.71 14.20 5.11
C GLY A 106 3.54 13.48 5.78
N PHE A 107 3.12 12.32 5.25
CA PHE A 107 2.08 11.50 5.87
C PHE A 107 2.60 10.77 7.10
N ARG A 108 1.79 10.77 8.15
CA ARG A 108 2.01 9.98 9.36
C ARG A 108 1.45 8.58 9.24
N LEU A 109 1.88 7.65 10.10
CA LEU A 109 1.36 6.27 10.12
C LEU A 109 -0.17 6.20 10.21
N LEU A 110 -0.79 7.08 11.01
CA LEU A 110 -2.25 7.19 11.13
C LEU A 110 -2.95 7.55 9.81
N GLN A 111 -2.29 8.26 8.91
CA GLN A 111 -2.81 8.63 7.58
C GLN A 111 -2.50 7.58 6.53
N ILE A 112 -1.46 6.76 6.74
CA ILE A 112 -1.09 5.64 5.87
C ILE A 112 -1.99 4.42 6.13
N ALA A 113 -2.32 4.14 7.39
CA ALA A 113 -3.06 2.94 7.77
C ALA A 113 -4.41 2.74 7.04
N PRO A 114 -5.25 3.77 6.81
CA PRO A 114 -6.47 3.63 6.00
C PRO A 114 -6.19 3.19 4.55
N ARG A 115 -5.08 3.65 3.96
CA ARG A 115 -4.71 3.29 2.57
C ARG A 115 -4.26 1.84 2.47
N ILE A 116 -3.51 1.37 3.47
CA ILE A 116 -3.13 -0.04 3.58
C ILE A 116 -4.38 -0.89 3.80
N SER A 117 -5.31 -0.45 4.65
CA SER A 117 -6.59 -1.13 4.89
C SER A 117 -7.40 -1.32 3.59
N GLU A 118 -7.43 -0.31 2.71
CA GLU A 118 -8.13 -0.39 1.42
C GLU A 118 -7.58 -1.49 0.50
N VAL A 119 -6.26 -1.61 0.39
CA VAL A 119 -5.65 -2.60 -0.52
C VAL A 119 -5.58 -4.01 0.05
N THR A 120 -5.46 -4.13 1.37
CA THR A 120 -5.39 -5.41 2.09
C THR A 120 -6.77 -5.98 2.40
N GLY A 121 -7.80 -5.14 2.49
CA GLY A 121 -9.16 -5.52 2.88
C GLY A 121 -9.32 -5.83 4.38
N VAL A 122 -8.29 -5.60 5.21
CA VAL A 122 -8.39 -5.74 6.67
C VAL A 122 -8.76 -4.40 7.32
N THR A 123 -9.21 -4.42 8.58
CA THR A 123 -9.58 -3.18 9.30
C THR A 123 -8.36 -2.31 9.60
N GLN A 124 -8.56 -1.00 9.69
CA GLN A 124 -7.50 -0.05 10.07
C GLN A 124 -6.83 -0.42 11.41
N ASP A 125 -7.62 -0.87 12.40
CA ASP A 125 -7.07 -1.30 13.70
C ASP A 125 -6.14 -2.51 13.55
N SER A 126 -6.47 -3.44 12.64
CA SER A 126 -5.60 -4.58 12.33
C SER A 126 -4.31 -4.14 11.63
N VAL A 127 -4.38 -3.10 10.79
CA VAL A 127 -3.19 -2.53 10.18
C VAL A 127 -2.30 -1.88 11.24
N LEU A 128 -2.89 -1.06 12.12
CA LEU A 128 -2.15 -0.38 13.19
C LEU A 128 -1.54 -1.36 14.19
N SER A 129 -2.17 -2.50 14.47
CA SER A 129 -1.60 -3.51 15.35
C SER A 129 -0.35 -4.16 14.74
N VAL A 130 -0.34 -4.39 13.43
CA VAL A 130 0.84 -4.92 12.71
C VAL A 130 1.95 -3.88 12.61
N ILE A 131 1.61 -2.62 12.30
CA ILE A 131 2.58 -1.50 12.23
C ILE A 131 3.27 -1.29 13.58
N ASN A 132 2.57 -1.47 14.69
CA ASN A 132 3.12 -1.28 16.03
C ASN A 132 3.72 -2.56 16.65
N ASN A 133 3.76 -3.67 15.90
CA ASN A 133 4.33 -4.92 16.40
C ASN A 133 5.86 -4.88 16.31
N SER A 134 6.54 -4.85 17.46
CA SER A 134 8.00 -4.77 17.56
C SER A 134 8.74 -5.90 16.86
N ASP A 135 8.23 -7.13 16.93
CA ASP A 135 8.87 -8.30 16.33
C ASP A 135 8.84 -8.21 14.81
N HIS A 136 7.73 -7.69 14.26
CA HIS A 136 7.63 -7.45 12.83
C HIS A 136 8.50 -6.27 12.40
N LEU A 137 8.51 -5.16 13.15
CA LEU A 137 9.34 -4.01 12.84
C LEU A 137 10.83 -4.36 12.80
N ALA A 138 11.30 -5.22 13.72
CA ALA A 138 12.67 -5.71 13.72
C ALA A 138 13.05 -6.42 12.40
N SER A 139 12.08 -7.11 11.77
CA SER A 139 12.30 -7.78 10.47
C SER A 139 12.40 -6.82 9.27
N LEU A 140 12.06 -5.54 9.45
CA LEU A 140 12.11 -4.52 8.39
C LEU A 140 13.47 -3.79 8.34
N GLU A 141 14.37 -4.07 9.29
CA GLU A 141 15.74 -3.51 9.34
C GLU A 141 15.78 -1.97 9.31
N ILE A 142 14.77 -1.32 9.90
CA ILE A 142 14.71 0.13 10.02
C ILE A 142 15.51 0.60 11.25
N PRO A 143 16.22 1.75 11.18
CA PRO A 143 17.05 2.24 12.28
C PRO A 143 16.27 2.92 13.40
N GLY A 144 15.02 3.34 13.14
CA GLY A 144 14.18 4.01 14.13
C GLY A 144 13.43 3.06 15.07
N PRO A 145 12.85 3.58 16.15
CA PRO A 145 12.13 2.78 17.14
C PRO A 145 10.76 2.27 16.64
N ASN A 146 10.24 2.85 15.56
CA ASN A 146 8.96 2.50 14.94
C ASN A 146 8.99 2.83 13.43
N ALA A 147 7.90 2.55 12.71
CA ALA A 147 7.81 2.74 11.26
C ALA A 147 7.61 4.19 10.79
N GLU A 148 7.48 5.18 11.69
CA GLU A 148 7.26 6.58 11.35
C GLU A 148 8.49 7.12 10.59
N GLY A 149 8.27 7.72 9.43
CA GLY A 149 9.35 8.18 8.53
C GLY A 149 9.98 7.09 7.64
N TYR A 150 9.72 5.80 7.89
CA TYR A 150 10.33 4.68 7.14
C TYR A 150 9.41 4.05 6.09
N LEU A 151 8.10 4.31 6.16
CA LEU A 151 7.16 3.92 5.11
C LEU A 151 7.26 4.91 3.94
N PHE A 152 8.12 4.60 2.97
CA PHE A 152 8.53 5.56 1.94
C PHE A 152 7.36 6.10 1.11
N PRO A 153 7.27 7.42 0.86
CA PRO A 153 6.27 8.01 -0.02
C PRO A 153 6.45 7.60 -1.48
N ASP A 154 5.47 6.92 -2.05
CA ASP A 154 5.45 6.54 -3.47
C ASP A 154 4.02 6.12 -3.89
N THR A 155 3.84 5.80 -5.18
CA THR A 155 2.68 5.08 -5.67
C THR A 155 3.03 3.59 -5.85
N TYR A 156 2.51 2.77 -4.94
CA TYR A 156 2.66 1.33 -4.97
C TYR A 156 1.53 0.67 -5.75
N ARG A 157 1.75 -0.56 -6.21
CA ARG A 157 0.72 -1.38 -6.85
C ARG A 157 0.63 -2.73 -6.18
N PHE A 158 -0.56 -3.06 -5.67
CA PHE A 158 -0.79 -4.29 -4.94
C PHE A 158 -1.95 -5.08 -5.52
N ALA A 159 -1.84 -6.41 -5.46
CA ALA A 159 -2.99 -7.26 -5.69
C ALA A 159 -4.02 -7.05 -4.55
N PRO A 160 -5.33 -7.00 -4.84
CA PRO A 160 -6.33 -6.91 -3.79
C PRO A 160 -6.22 -8.08 -2.80
N GLY A 161 -6.25 -7.77 -1.49
CA GLY A 161 -6.10 -8.78 -0.44
C GLY A 161 -4.65 -9.16 -0.13
N VAL A 162 -3.67 -8.36 -0.58
CA VAL A 162 -2.28 -8.48 -0.15
C VAL A 162 -2.19 -8.41 1.39
N SER A 163 -1.21 -9.08 2.00
CA SER A 163 -1.02 -9.01 3.45
C SER A 163 -0.44 -7.66 3.89
N VAL A 164 -0.73 -7.22 5.12
CA VAL A 164 -0.20 -5.97 5.66
C VAL A 164 1.33 -6.00 5.69
N GLU A 165 1.92 -7.11 6.10
CA GLU A 165 3.37 -7.31 6.17
C GLU A 165 4.03 -7.17 4.80
N SER A 166 3.38 -7.67 3.75
CA SER A 166 3.88 -7.54 2.38
C SER A 166 3.86 -6.08 1.90
N VAL A 167 2.84 -5.30 2.32
CA VAL A 167 2.78 -3.86 2.03
C VAL A 167 3.88 -3.13 2.78
N LEU A 168 4.04 -3.37 4.10
CA LEU A 168 5.09 -2.74 4.91
C LEU A 168 6.49 -3.08 4.39
N LYS A 169 6.72 -4.34 4.01
CA LYS A 169 7.97 -4.76 3.40
C LYS A 169 8.23 -4.03 2.07
N ALA A 170 7.24 -3.92 1.20
CA ALA A 170 7.42 -3.20 -0.08
C ALA A 170 7.76 -1.72 0.13
N MET A 171 7.15 -1.07 1.11
CA MET A 171 7.41 0.34 1.44
C MET A 171 8.80 0.55 2.08
N THR A 172 9.23 -0.37 2.95
CA THR A 172 10.56 -0.32 3.59
C THR A 172 11.68 -0.76 2.65
N ASP A 173 11.46 -1.76 1.79
CA ASP A 173 12.37 -2.10 0.69
C ASP A 173 12.57 -0.88 -0.23
N ARG A 174 11.49 -0.13 -0.48
CA ARG A 174 11.57 1.11 -1.25
C ARG A 174 12.43 2.16 -0.53
N TYR A 175 12.21 2.37 0.76
CA TYR A 175 13.05 3.23 1.60
C TYR A 175 14.53 2.83 1.49
N HIS A 176 14.85 1.56 1.73
CA HIS A 176 16.21 1.01 1.66
C HIS A 176 16.84 1.21 0.28
N SER A 177 16.06 1.04 -0.80
CA SER A 177 16.54 1.25 -2.17
C SER A 177 16.99 2.69 -2.45
N THR A 178 16.58 3.65 -1.62
CA THR A 178 16.98 5.05 -1.77
C THR A 178 18.36 5.34 -1.18
N TRP A 179 18.93 4.43 -0.38
CA TRP A 179 20.25 4.60 0.23
C TRP A 179 21.36 4.09 -0.69
N SER A 180 21.82 4.96 -1.58
CA SER A 180 23.02 4.72 -2.38
C SER A 180 24.29 4.91 -1.55
N GLU A 181 25.40 4.33 -2.01
CA GLU A 181 26.72 4.52 -1.40
C GLU A 181 27.07 6.00 -1.20
N ALA A 182 26.80 6.84 -2.21
CA ALA A 182 27.04 8.28 -2.12
C ALA A 182 26.24 8.95 -0.99
N ARG A 183 25.01 8.53 -0.73
CA ARG A 183 24.20 9.06 0.38
C ARG A 183 24.71 8.59 1.74
N ARG A 184 25.26 7.37 1.82
CA ARG A 184 25.89 6.87 3.05
C ARG A 184 27.14 7.67 3.40
N VAL A 185 27.99 7.96 2.42
CA VAL A 185 29.16 8.85 2.62
C VAL A 185 28.71 10.25 3.05
N GLN A 186 27.68 10.83 2.43
CA GLN A 186 27.14 12.14 2.83
C GLN A 186 26.59 12.13 4.26
N LEU A 187 25.97 11.04 4.70
CA LEU A 187 25.50 10.89 6.07
C LEU A 187 26.66 10.89 7.07
N GLU A 188 27.76 10.18 6.76
CA GLU A 188 28.97 10.20 7.58
C GLU A 188 29.59 11.60 7.69
N GLU A 189 29.60 12.36 6.59
CA GLU A 189 30.08 13.76 6.58
C GLU A 189 29.23 14.70 7.44
N LEU A 190 27.94 14.39 7.63
CA LEU A 190 27.04 15.17 8.47
C LEU A 190 27.20 14.88 9.97
N ASP A 191 27.96 13.84 10.34
CA ASP A 191 28.09 13.35 11.73
C ASP A 191 26.71 13.08 12.37
N MET A 192 25.82 12.44 11.61
CA MET A 192 24.46 12.09 12.04
C MET A 192 24.20 10.60 11.83
N THR A 193 23.37 10.02 12.68
CA THR A 193 22.78 8.70 12.42
C THR A 193 21.68 8.77 11.37
N GLU A 194 21.36 7.63 10.75
CA GLU A 194 20.27 7.53 9.78
C GLU A 194 18.93 7.97 10.39
N ASN A 195 18.66 7.57 11.64
CA ASN A 195 17.45 7.97 12.35
C ASN A 195 17.39 9.48 12.58
N GLU A 196 18.49 10.12 13.00
CA GLU A 196 18.54 11.58 13.16
C GLU A 196 18.30 12.33 11.85
N LEU A 197 18.85 11.83 10.73
CA LEU A 197 18.64 12.43 9.43
C LEU A 197 17.17 12.31 8.99
N VAL A 198 16.55 11.15 9.17
CA VAL A 198 15.12 10.94 8.86
C VAL A 198 14.24 11.82 9.76
N THR A 199 14.55 11.91 11.05
CA THR A 199 13.85 12.80 11.98
C THR A 199 13.96 14.25 11.54
N MET A 200 15.16 14.74 11.23
CA MET A 200 15.39 16.09 10.71
C MET A 200 14.61 16.35 9.42
N ALA A 201 14.64 15.40 8.47
CA ALA A 201 13.90 15.49 7.21
C ALA A 201 12.38 15.57 7.45
N SER A 202 11.84 14.84 8.43
CA SER A 202 10.41 14.90 8.78
C SER A 202 9.99 16.29 9.30
N ILE A 203 10.86 16.94 10.08
CA ILE A 203 10.62 18.28 10.62
C ILE A 203 10.66 19.30 9.48
N ILE A 204 11.68 19.24 8.62
CA ILE A 204 11.81 20.12 7.46
C ILE A 204 10.61 19.98 6.51
N GLN A 205 10.20 18.74 6.22
CA GLN A 205 9.05 18.45 5.36
C GLN A 205 7.76 19.06 5.90
N ALA A 206 7.54 18.97 7.22
CA ALA A 206 6.32 19.46 7.85
C ALA A 206 6.31 21.00 8.00
N GLU A 207 7.48 21.63 8.07
CA GLU A 207 7.63 23.09 8.16
C GLU A 207 7.50 23.77 6.79
N ALA A 208 8.06 23.14 5.75
CA ALA A 208 8.13 23.71 4.41
C ALA A 208 6.74 23.77 3.76
N ARG A 209 6.38 24.96 3.25
CA ARG A 209 5.18 25.10 2.40
C ARG A 209 5.50 24.80 0.94
N HIS A 210 6.74 25.07 0.54
CA HIS A 210 7.26 24.83 -0.80
C HIS A 210 8.65 24.19 -0.74
N ASN A 211 8.93 23.26 -1.67
CA ASN A 211 10.21 22.54 -1.71
C ASN A 211 11.44 23.48 -1.82
N GLY A 212 11.28 24.66 -2.42
CA GLY A 212 12.35 25.66 -2.49
C GLY A 212 12.78 26.26 -1.15
N GLU A 213 11.96 26.14 -0.11
CA GLU A 213 12.26 26.65 1.24
C GLU A 213 13.09 25.65 2.06
N MET A 214 13.01 24.37 1.73
CA MET A 214 13.61 23.27 2.51
C MET A 214 15.12 23.44 2.76
N PRO A 215 15.97 23.87 1.79
CA PRO A 215 17.39 24.07 2.06
C PRO A 215 17.65 25.16 3.11
N ARG A 216 16.84 26.23 3.12
CA ARG A 216 16.96 27.30 4.13
C ARG A 216 16.50 26.80 5.50
N ILE A 217 15.37 26.12 5.56
CA ILE A 217 14.84 25.54 6.80
C ILE A 217 15.85 24.54 7.39
N SER A 218 16.39 23.65 6.55
CA SER A 218 17.47 22.72 6.89
C SER A 218 18.67 23.45 7.50
N SER A 219 19.16 24.52 6.86
CA SER A 219 20.29 25.29 7.37
C SER A 219 20.05 25.87 8.77
N VAL A 220 18.82 26.32 9.06
CA VAL A 220 18.46 26.85 10.38
C VAL A 220 18.52 25.76 11.44
N TYR A 221 17.94 24.59 11.18
CA TYR A 221 17.94 23.50 12.17
C TYR A 221 19.33 22.89 12.38
N HIS A 222 20.15 22.73 11.34
CA HIS A 222 21.54 22.30 11.51
C HIS A 222 22.37 23.32 12.31
N ASN A 223 22.16 24.63 12.09
CA ASN A 223 22.82 25.66 12.89
C ASN A 223 22.40 25.58 14.37
N ARG A 224 21.10 25.41 14.64
CA ARG A 224 20.57 25.28 16.00
C ARG A 224 21.15 24.06 16.72
N LEU A 225 21.18 22.89 16.07
CA LEU A 225 21.78 21.70 16.66
C LEU A 225 23.26 21.90 17.00
N ARG A 226 24.04 22.45 16.05
CA ARG A 226 25.47 22.69 16.24
C ARG A 226 25.77 23.68 17.37
N GLU A 227 24.90 24.67 17.59
CA GLU A 227 25.03 25.65 18.68
C GLU A 227 24.34 25.21 19.98
N GLY A 228 23.71 24.03 20.01
CA GLY A 228 23.00 23.51 21.19
C GLY A 228 21.70 24.25 21.51
N TRP A 229 21.09 24.93 20.54
CA TRP A 229 19.81 25.61 20.71
C TRP A 229 18.63 24.62 20.56
N LEU A 230 17.53 24.92 21.24
CA LEU A 230 16.26 24.24 21.05
C LEU A 230 15.76 24.39 19.61
N LEU A 231 15.20 23.33 19.02
CA LEU A 231 14.70 23.40 17.64
C LEU A 231 13.43 24.25 17.53
N GLN A 232 12.57 24.25 18.56
CA GLN A 232 11.32 25.02 18.60
C GLN A 232 10.49 24.87 17.32
N ALA A 233 10.31 23.61 16.90
CA ALA A 233 9.59 23.27 15.67
C ALA A 233 8.14 22.91 16.00
N ASP A 234 7.20 23.73 15.52
CA ASP A 234 5.75 23.52 15.71
C ASP A 234 5.27 22.12 15.28
N PRO A 235 5.76 21.53 14.16
CA PRO A 235 5.36 20.19 13.76
C PRO A 235 5.59 19.11 14.82
N THR A 236 6.64 19.22 15.63
CA THR A 236 6.97 18.20 16.64
C THR A 236 6.02 18.29 17.83
N VAL A 237 5.56 19.49 18.19
CA VAL A 237 4.50 19.70 19.19
C VAL A 237 3.16 19.18 18.68
N LEU A 238 2.82 19.44 17.41
CA LEU A 238 1.62 18.88 16.78
C LEU A 238 1.68 17.35 16.66
N PHE A 239 2.88 16.78 16.57
CA PHE A 239 3.08 15.33 16.67
C PHE A 239 2.78 14.82 18.07
N ALA A 240 3.36 15.44 19.11
CA ALA A 240 3.10 15.12 20.52
C ALA A 240 1.61 15.20 20.90
N LEU A 241 0.89 16.16 20.33
CA LEU A 241 -0.55 16.35 20.57
C LEU A 241 -1.45 15.34 19.82
N GLY A 242 -0.88 14.49 18.97
CA GLY A 242 -1.61 13.42 18.27
C GLY A 242 -2.42 13.85 17.06
N GLY A 243 -2.27 15.08 16.54
CA GLY A 243 -3.02 15.49 15.36
C GLY A 243 -2.86 16.95 14.93
N PRO A 244 -3.34 17.29 13.72
CA PRO A 244 -3.26 18.65 13.20
C PRO A 244 -4.14 19.62 14.01
N ARG A 245 -3.70 20.88 14.07
CA ARG A 245 -4.49 21.99 14.64
C ARG A 245 -4.43 23.18 13.69
N SER A 246 -5.51 23.96 13.63
CA SER A 246 -5.57 25.17 12.81
C SER A 246 -4.61 26.26 13.28
N ARG A 247 -4.29 26.28 14.58
CA ARG A 247 -3.30 27.17 15.18
C ARG A 247 -2.68 26.52 16.41
N LEU A 248 -1.36 26.59 16.51
CA LEU A 248 -0.64 26.22 17.72
C LEU A 248 -0.62 27.42 18.67
N LEU A 249 -1.03 27.19 19.92
CA LEU A 249 -1.07 28.21 20.98
C LEU A 249 -0.02 27.87 22.04
N TYR A 250 0.49 28.88 22.76
CA TYR A 250 1.42 28.67 23.86
C TYR A 250 0.92 27.63 24.88
N ALA A 251 -0.35 27.72 25.30
CA ALA A 251 -0.95 26.74 26.20
C ALA A 251 -0.92 25.29 25.66
N ALA A 252 -0.94 25.10 24.34
CA ALA A 252 -0.82 23.78 23.74
C ALA A 252 0.63 23.27 23.75
N ILE A 253 1.61 24.16 23.53
CA ILE A 253 3.04 23.85 23.66
C ILE A 253 3.34 23.46 25.12
N ASP A 254 2.85 24.26 26.08
CA ASP A 254 3.06 24.02 27.51
C ASP A 254 2.40 22.72 27.98
N SER A 255 1.24 22.35 27.41
CA SER A 255 0.52 21.13 27.77
C SER A 255 1.29 19.83 27.50
N VAL A 256 2.33 19.90 26.66
CA VAL A 256 3.22 18.78 26.33
C VAL A 256 4.68 19.11 26.66
N ALA A 257 4.93 20.01 27.63
CA ALA A 257 6.29 20.42 28.02
C ALA A 257 7.22 19.24 28.33
N ASP A 258 6.72 18.21 29.01
CA ASP A 258 7.52 17.03 29.38
C ASP A 258 7.55 15.94 28.29
N HIS A 259 6.85 16.13 27.17
CA HIS A 259 6.79 15.15 26.11
C HIS A 259 8.12 15.15 25.31
N PRO A 260 8.71 13.99 24.98
CA PRO A 260 10.01 13.92 24.32
C PRO A 260 10.03 14.55 22.91
N TYR A 261 8.87 14.63 22.24
CA TYR A 261 8.72 15.31 20.95
C TYR A 261 8.60 16.84 21.06
N ASN A 262 8.53 17.42 22.26
CA ASN A 262 8.39 18.87 22.41
C ASN A 262 9.74 19.57 22.30
N THR A 263 10.08 20.02 21.11
CA THR A 263 11.35 20.72 20.84
C THR A 263 11.40 22.16 21.35
N TYR A 264 10.36 22.64 22.05
CA TYR A 264 10.38 23.90 22.79
C TYR A 264 10.96 23.76 24.20
N SER A 265 11.03 22.54 24.73
CA SER A 265 11.52 22.23 26.08
C SER A 265 12.63 21.18 26.09
N GLN A 266 12.60 20.25 25.12
CA GLN A 266 13.59 19.18 24.99
C GLN A 266 14.70 19.57 24.00
N PRO A 267 15.98 19.51 24.39
CA PRO A 267 17.11 19.79 23.50
C PRO A 267 17.34 18.66 22.49
N GLY A 268 17.93 19.02 21.35
CA GLY A 268 18.28 18.07 20.29
C GLY A 268 17.09 17.69 19.40
N LEU A 269 17.26 16.59 18.66
CA LEU A 269 16.20 16.00 17.84
C LEU A 269 15.26 15.15 18.70
N PRO A 270 13.96 15.12 18.37
CA PRO A 270 13.02 14.21 19.03
C PRO A 270 13.32 12.74 18.67
N PRO A 271 12.84 11.77 19.49
CA PRO A 271 13.14 10.35 19.28
C PRO A 271 12.41 9.73 18.07
#